data_AF-A0A3N5R9P7-F1
#
_entry.id   AF-A0A3N5R9P7-F1
#
_cell.length_a   1.000
_cell.length_b   1.000
_cell.length_c   1.000
_cell.angle_alpha   90.00
_cell.angle_beta   90.00
_cell.angle_gamma   90.00
#
_symmetry.space_group_name_H-M   'P 1'
#
loop_
_entity.id
_entity.type
_entity.pdbx_description
1 polymer ?
#
loop_
_entity_poly.entity_id
_entity_poly.type
_entity_poly.pdbx_seq_one_letter_code
_entity_poly.pdbx_strand_id
1 'polypeptide(L)'
;MKKKFTFFNPGKLIADDLELILTKKSPADPVKGYVPEYEFEMRQIGKPTAIGSIRLRIGSAPKLRYPGHIGFEVNENYRGHRYAAQSCQLIFSLARAHGLSAVWLTVDPKNIPSRRTCEMVGGKYIETVRVSKAHEMYDQGKRFLRRYRISL
;
A
#
# COMPACT_ATOMS: atom_id res chain seq x y z
N MET A 1 18.80 9.49 -21.76
CA MET A 1 17.37 9.10 -21.82
C MET A 1 16.91 8.61 -20.46
N LYS A 2 15.91 9.25 -19.83
CA LYS A 2 15.24 8.66 -18.65
C LYS A 2 14.46 7.43 -19.13
N LYS A 3 14.77 6.24 -18.61
CA LYS A 3 13.99 5.02 -18.91
C LYS A 3 12.52 5.30 -18.60
N LYS A 4 11.64 5.09 -19.59
CA LYS A 4 10.18 5.15 -19.40
C LYS A 4 9.79 4.05 -18.41
N PHE A 5 8.98 4.38 -17.42
CA PHE A 5 8.49 3.38 -16.46
C PHE A 5 7.62 2.35 -17.17
N THR A 6 7.82 1.07 -16.87
CA THR A 6 7.04 -0.04 -17.46
C THR A 6 6.21 -0.69 -16.38
N PHE A 7 4.90 -0.79 -16.60
CA PHE A 7 4.04 -1.57 -15.71
C PHE A 7 4.14 -3.06 -16.03
N PHE A 8 4.33 -3.89 -15.02
CA PHE A 8 4.31 -5.34 -15.16
C PHE A 8 2.88 -5.88 -15.04
N ASN A 9 2.68 -7.09 -15.57
CA ASN A 9 1.50 -7.88 -15.29
C ASN A 9 1.79 -8.73 -14.04
N PRO A 10 1.08 -8.53 -12.91
CA PRO A 10 1.31 -9.32 -11.71
C PRO A 10 0.81 -10.77 -11.82
N GLY A 11 0.08 -11.12 -12.89
CA GLY A 11 -0.59 -12.40 -12.99
C GLY A 11 -1.76 -12.50 -12.01
N LYS A 12 -2.14 -13.74 -11.63
CA LYS A 12 -3.18 -13.97 -10.63
C LYS A 12 -2.60 -13.75 -9.23
N LEU A 13 -3.25 -12.92 -8.44
CA LEU A 13 -2.91 -12.64 -7.06
C LEU A 13 -4.02 -13.18 -6.16
N ILE A 14 -3.84 -14.40 -5.64
CA ILE A 14 -4.87 -15.14 -4.90
C ILE A 14 -4.25 -15.72 -3.62
N ALA A 15 -4.95 -15.58 -2.50
CA ALA A 15 -4.64 -16.23 -1.23
C ALA A 15 -5.93 -16.64 -0.52
N ASP A 16 -6.04 -17.91 -0.13
CA ASP A 16 -7.25 -18.47 0.50
C ASP A 16 -8.53 -18.17 -0.33
N ASP A 17 -9.48 -17.43 0.23
CA ASP A 17 -10.72 -17.00 -0.42
C ASP A 17 -10.65 -15.57 -1.02
N LEU A 18 -9.47 -14.95 -1.00
CA LEU A 18 -9.23 -13.58 -1.45
C LEU A 18 -8.51 -13.55 -2.81
N GLU A 19 -8.95 -12.68 -3.71
CA GLU A 19 -8.24 -12.28 -4.91
C GLU A 19 -8.05 -10.76 -5.00
N LEU A 20 -6.95 -10.34 -5.64
CA LEU A 20 -6.70 -8.93 -5.96
C LEU A 20 -6.95 -8.67 -7.44
N ILE A 21 -7.92 -7.81 -7.73
CA ILE A 21 -8.26 -7.40 -9.09
C ILE A 21 -7.59 -6.07 -9.39
N LEU A 22 -6.66 -6.06 -10.35
CA LEU A 22 -6.01 -4.82 -10.78
C LEU A 22 -7.02 -3.93 -11.51
N THR A 23 -7.34 -2.78 -10.93
CA THR A 23 -8.34 -1.85 -11.47
C THR A 23 -7.71 -0.63 -12.14
N LYS A 24 -6.51 -0.21 -11.71
CA LYS A 24 -5.85 0.97 -12.27
C LYS A 24 -4.33 0.88 -12.28
N LYS A 25 -3.73 1.46 -13.32
CA LYS A 25 -2.30 1.78 -13.43
C LYS A 25 -2.18 3.28 -13.66
N SER A 26 -1.60 4.00 -12.71
CA SER A 26 -1.41 5.45 -12.80
C SER A 26 0.06 5.76 -13.04
N PRO A 27 0.44 6.41 -14.16
CA PRO A 27 1.83 6.81 -14.39
C PRO A 27 2.28 7.85 -13.35
N ALA A 28 3.59 8.09 -13.29
CA ALA A 28 4.14 9.16 -12.48
C ALA A 28 3.57 10.53 -12.92
N ASP A 29 3.33 11.42 -11.95
CA ASP A 29 3.06 12.83 -12.19
C ASP A 29 4.14 13.65 -11.47
N PRO A 30 5.19 14.09 -12.19
CA PRO A 30 6.28 14.85 -11.59
C PRO A 30 5.86 16.21 -11.02
N VAL A 31 4.80 16.82 -11.56
CA VAL A 31 4.30 18.14 -11.13
C VAL A 31 3.67 18.00 -9.75
N LYS A 32 2.89 16.93 -9.54
CA LYS A 32 2.31 16.59 -8.23
C LYS A 32 3.26 15.80 -7.32
N GLY A 33 4.39 15.34 -7.87
CA GLY A 33 5.36 14.49 -7.18
C GLY A 33 4.86 13.06 -6.96
N TYR A 34 3.87 12.60 -7.74
CA TYR A 34 3.36 11.23 -7.67
C TYR A 34 4.27 10.28 -8.44
N VAL A 35 4.47 9.11 -7.85
CA VAL A 35 5.19 8.00 -8.47
C VAL A 35 4.20 7.05 -9.15
N PRO A 36 4.65 6.16 -10.05
CA PRO A 36 3.78 5.14 -10.63
C PRO A 36 3.08 4.31 -9.56
N GLU A 37 1.80 4.05 -9.78
CA GLU A 37 0.94 3.36 -8.81
C GLU A 37 0.09 2.28 -9.48
N TYR A 38 -0.04 1.14 -8.80
CA TYR A 38 -1.04 0.12 -9.07
C TYR A 38 -2.15 0.24 -8.03
N GLU A 39 -3.39 0.13 -8.44
CA GLU A 39 -4.56 0.05 -7.56
C GLU A 39 -5.28 -1.27 -7.82
N PHE A 40 -5.56 -1.98 -6.73
CA PHE A 40 -6.26 -3.25 -6.74
C PHE A 40 -7.49 -3.17 -5.84
N GLU A 41 -8.57 -3.81 -6.27
CA GLU A 41 -9.65 -4.18 -5.38
C GLU A 41 -9.34 -5.50 -4.70
N MET A 42 -9.70 -5.60 -3.42
CA MET A 42 -9.79 -6.85 -2.69
C MET A 42 -11.17 -7.45 -2.95
N ARG A 43 -11.26 -8.69 -3.43
CA ARG A 43 -12.53 -9.40 -3.64
C ARG A 43 -12.46 -10.81 -3.08
N GLN A 44 -13.59 -11.30 -2.60
CA GLN A 44 -13.75 -12.73 -2.39
C GLN A 44 -13.80 -13.42 -3.76
N ILE A 45 -13.14 -14.56 -3.90
CA ILE A 45 -13.06 -15.30 -5.17
C ILE A 45 -14.46 -15.55 -5.72
N GLY A 46 -14.67 -15.14 -6.97
CA GLY A 46 -15.95 -15.34 -7.67
C GLY A 46 -17.08 -14.41 -7.22
N LYS A 47 -16.81 -13.45 -6.32
CA LYS A 47 -17.79 -12.44 -5.90
C LYS A 47 -17.46 -11.07 -6.51
N PRO A 48 -18.47 -10.31 -7.00
CA PRO A 48 -18.23 -9.01 -7.61
C PRO A 48 -17.98 -7.90 -6.57
N THR A 49 -18.36 -8.12 -5.31
CA THR A 49 -18.30 -7.10 -4.26
C THR A 49 -16.88 -6.86 -3.77
N ALA A 50 -16.45 -5.60 -3.80
CA ALA A 50 -15.18 -5.18 -3.22
C ALA A 50 -15.24 -5.21 -1.68
N ILE A 51 -14.29 -5.94 -1.10
CA ILE A 51 -13.98 -5.97 0.34
C ILE A 51 -13.23 -4.71 0.76
N GLY A 52 -12.47 -4.13 -0.17
CA GLY A 52 -11.57 -3.02 0.09
C GLY A 52 -10.65 -2.76 -1.09
N SER A 53 -9.60 -1.99 -0.87
CA SER A 53 -8.60 -1.67 -1.88
C SER A 53 -7.18 -1.70 -1.32
N ILE A 54 -6.21 -2.03 -2.17
CA ILE A 54 -4.78 -1.91 -1.88
C ILE A 54 -4.07 -1.23 -3.04
N ARG A 55 -3.11 -0.38 -2.71
CA ARG A 55 -2.31 0.39 -3.67
C ARG A 55 -0.85 0.07 -3.48
N LEU A 56 -0.11 -0.07 -4.58
CA LEU A 56 1.34 -0.23 -4.62
C LEU A 56 1.98 0.89 -5.42
N ARG A 57 2.78 1.72 -4.75
CA ARG A 57 3.53 2.84 -5.30
C ARG A 57 4.98 2.42 -5.53
N ILE A 58 5.48 2.64 -6.75
CA ILE A 58 6.83 2.25 -7.15
C ILE A 58 7.69 3.50 -7.30
N GLY A 59 8.64 3.73 -6.39
CA GLY A 59 9.53 4.88 -6.50
C GLY A 59 10.29 5.22 -5.22
N SER A 60 10.76 6.46 -5.14
CA SER A 60 11.73 6.89 -4.11
C SER A 60 11.12 7.17 -2.73
N ALA A 61 11.93 6.93 -1.70
CA ALA A 61 11.56 7.10 -0.29
C ALA A 61 11.17 8.54 0.15
N PRO A 62 11.73 9.65 -0.37
CA PRO A 62 11.37 10.99 0.12
C PRO A 62 9.90 11.35 -0.11
N LYS A 63 9.37 11.08 -1.32
CA LYS A 63 7.96 11.35 -1.65
C LYS A 63 7.01 10.33 -1.02
N LEU A 64 7.52 9.13 -0.73
CA LEU A 64 6.79 8.09 -0.03
C LEU A 64 6.94 8.16 1.50
N ARG A 65 7.51 9.25 2.04
CA ARG A 65 7.71 9.40 3.49
C ARG A 65 6.41 9.29 4.27
N TYR A 66 5.34 9.91 3.76
CA TYR A 66 4.02 9.90 4.38
C TYR A 66 3.06 8.87 3.81
N PRO A 67 2.91 8.65 2.49
CA PRO A 67 1.95 7.66 1.98
C PRO A 67 2.50 6.23 1.97
N GLY A 68 3.81 6.04 2.12
CA GLY A 68 4.46 4.74 1.96
C GLY A 68 4.37 4.18 0.55
N HIS A 69 4.95 3.00 0.36
CA HIS A 69 4.81 2.22 -0.87
C HIS A 69 3.44 1.54 -0.93
N ILE A 70 2.89 1.15 0.22
CA ILE A 70 1.63 0.42 0.28
C ILE A 70 0.63 1.21 1.11
N GLY A 71 -0.56 1.42 0.55
CA GLY A 71 -1.74 1.90 1.27
C GLY A 71 -2.90 0.93 1.04
N PHE A 72 -3.72 0.71 2.06
CA PHE A 72 -4.88 -0.16 1.95
C PHE A 72 -6.05 0.39 2.76
N GLU A 73 -7.24 -0.08 2.40
CA GLU A 73 -8.47 0.18 3.11
C GLU A 73 -9.37 -1.06 3.02
N VAL A 74 -9.97 -1.44 4.15
CA VAL A 74 -10.93 -2.57 4.23
C VAL A 74 -12.25 -2.02 4.75
N ASN A 75 -13.31 -2.28 3.99
CA ASN A 75 -14.67 -1.92 4.32
C ASN A 75 -15.06 -2.48 5.69
N GLU A 76 -15.82 -1.70 6.46
CA GLU A 76 -16.05 -1.96 7.89
C GLU A 76 -16.67 -3.35 8.14
N ASN A 77 -17.62 -3.74 7.28
CA ASN A 77 -18.32 -5.03 7.33
C ASN A 77 -17.42 -6.25 7.09
N TYR A 78 -16.19 -6.05 6.59
CA TYR A 78 -15.25 -7.12 6.25
C TYR A 78 -13.97 -7.10 7.09
N ARG A 79 -13.87 -6.20 8.08
CA ARG A 79 -12.72 -6.16 8.99
C ARG A 79 -12.65 -7.43 9.86
N GLY A 80 -11.47 -7.70 10.43
CA GLY A 80 -11.24 -8.88 11.29
C GLY A 80 -10.73 -10.13 10.57
N HIS A 81 -10.87 -10.21 9.24
CA HIS A 81 -10.48 -11.38 8.44
C HIS A 81 -9.04 -11.33 7.89
N ARG A 82 -8.24 -10.35 8.31
CA ARG A 82 -6.83 -10.17 7.88
C ARG A 82 -6.63 -9.93 6.37
N TYR A 83 -7.69 -9.59 5.62
CA TYR A 83 -7.59 -9.28 4.18
C TYR A 83 -6.50 -8.28 3.82
N ALA A 84 -6.29 -7.23 4.63
CA ALA A 84 -5.21 -6.26 4.39
C ALA A 84 -3.82 -6.91 4.47
N ALA A 85 -3.60 -7.85 5.39
CA ALA A 85 -2.32 -8.53 5.55
C ALA A 85 -2.05 -9.51 4.40
N GLN A 86 -3.04 -10.32 4.04
CA GLN A 86 -2.98 -11.22 2.87
C GLN A 86 -2.71 -10.42 1.59
N SER A 87 -3.43 -9.30 1.40
CA SER A 87 -3.26 -8.42 0.25
C SER A 87 -1.85 -7.85 0.14
N CYS A 88 -1.27 -7.40 1.27
CA CYS A 88 0.11 -6.91 1.29
C CYS A 88 1.08 -8.00 0.83
N GLN A 89 0.95 -9.22 1.36
CA GLN A 89 1.81 -10.35 0.99
C GLN A 89 1.72 -10.68 -0.50
N LEU A 90 0.51 -10.66 -1.07
CA LEU A 90 0.29 -10.92 -2.49
C LEU A 90 1.04 -9.92 -3.41
N ILE A 91 1.05 -8.63 -3.07
CA ILE A 91 1.71 -7.62 -3.91
C ILE A 91 3.22 -7.52 -3.71
N PHE A 92 3.80 -8.24 -2.73
CA PHE A 92 5.25 -8.23 -2.50
C PHE A 92 6.05 -8.79 -3.67
N SER A 93 5.54 -9.80 -4.37
CA SER A 93 6.18 -10.34 -5.59
C SER A 93 6.29 -9.29 -6.68
N LEU A 94 5.22 -8.51 -6.90
CA LEU A 94 5.22 -7.39 -7.84
C LEU A 94 6.19 -6.28 -7.40
N ALA A 95 6.24 -5.95 -6.11
CA ALA A 95 7.19 -4.98 -5.58
C ALA A 95 8.65 -5.41 -5.81
N ARG A 96 8.99 -6.68 -5.58
CA ARG A 96 10.31 -7.26 -5.89
C ARG A 96 10.63 -7.20 -7.38
N ALA A 97 9.65 -7.50 -8.24
CA ALA A 97 9.83 -7.44 -9.68
C ALA A 97 10.23 -6.04 -10.15
N HIS A 98 9.73 -4.99 -9.48
CA HIS A 98 10.15 -3.59 -9.69
C HIS A 98 11.49 -3.22 -9.04
N GLY A 99 12.21 -4.18 -8.47
CA GLY A 99 13.52 -3.98 -7.85
C GLY A 99 13.48 -3.37 -6.45
N LEU A 100 12.32 -3.36 -5.78
CA LEU A 100 12.24 -2.91 -4.39
C LEU A 100 12.79 -4.00 -3.47
N SER A 101 13.80 -3.67 -2.66
CA SER A 101 14.32 -4.53 -1.58
C SER A 101 13.56 -4.36 -0.26
N ALA A 102 12.73 -3.32 -0.17
CA ALA A 102 11.87 -3.07 0.97
C ALA A 102 10.69 -2.19 0.56
N VAL A 103 9.59 -2.33 1.30
CA VAL A 103 8.42 -1.46 1.18
C VAL A 103 8.16 -0.76 2.52
N TRP A 104 7.52 0.39 2.42
CA TRP A 104 7.17 1.20 3.58
C TRP A 104 5.67 1.31 3.70
N LEU A 105 5.16 1.12 4.90
CA LEU A 105 3.77 1.38 5.24
C LEU A 105 3.72 2.48 6.29
N THR A 106 2.67 3.27 6.21
CA THR A 106 2.40 4.36 7.15
C THR A 106 1.00 4.19 7.67
N VAL A 107 0.87 4.13 8.98
CA VAL A 107 -0.44 3.96 9.63
C VAL A 107 -0.66 5.04 10.65
N ASP A 108 -1.92 5.42 10.80
CA ASP A 108 -2.35 6.28 11.89
C ASP A 108 -2.02 5.58 13.24
N PRO A 109 -1.31 6.23 14.18
CA PRO A 109 -0.99 5.64 15.47
C PRO A 109 -2.21 5.10 16.25
N LYS A 110 -3.38 5.72 16.04
CA LYS A 110 -4.66 5.34 16.66
C LYS A 110 -5.33 4.15 15.97
N ASN A 111 -4.95 3.82 14.74
CA ASN A 111 -5.51 2.70 14.00
C ASN A 111 -4.82 1.38 14.38
N ILE A 112 -5.25 0.82 15.51
CA ILE A 112 -4.73 -0.46 16.05
C ILE A 112 -4.82 -1.60 15.03
N PRO A 113 -5.93 -1.80 14.27
CA PRO A 113 -5.99 -2.85 13.26
C PRO A 113 -4.88 -2.75 12.20
N SER A 114 -4.64 -1.54 11.65
CA SER A 114 -3.61 -1.34 10.61
C SER A 114 -2.19 -1.53 11.16
N ARG A 115 -1.96 -1.18 12.43
CA ARG A 115 -0.69 -1.46 13.11
C ARG A 115 -0.43 -2.96 13.21
N ARG A 116 -1.44 -3.72 13.65
CA ARG A 116 -1.36 -5.19 13.69
C ARG A 116 -1.16 -5.79 12.30
N THR A 117 -1.79 -5.24 11.26
CA THR A 117 -1.52 -5.64 9.87
C THR A 117 -0.04 -5.45 9.52
N CYS A 118 0.55 -4.28 9.84
CA CYS A 118 1.97 -4.03 9.57
C CYS A 118 2.87 -5.06 10.28
N GLU A 119 2.58 -5.36 11.55
CA GLU A 119 3.34 -6.35 12.34
C GLU A 119 3.19 -7.77 11.76
N MET A 120 1.97 -8.19 11.39
CA MET A 120 1.68 -9.49 10.79
C MET A 120 2.45 -9.74 9.48
N VAL A 121 2.68 -8.69 8.68
CA VAL A 121 3.40 -8.82 7.40
C VAL A 121 4.91 -8.61 7.54
N GLY A 122 5.45 -8.71 8.76
CA GLY A 122 6.89 -8.58 9.04
C GLY A 122 7.40 -7.14 9.07
N GLY A 123 6.50 -6.16 9.21
CA GLY A 123 6.84 -4.76 9.30
C GLY A 123 7.54 -4.43 10.60
N LYS A 124 8.77 -3.92 10.50
CA LYS A 124 9.51 -3.36 11.63
C LYS A 124 9.11 -1.90 11.81
N TYR A 125 8.61 -1.55 12.99
CA TYR A 125 8.39 -0.15 13.35
C TYR A 125 9.73 0.59 13.33
N ILE A 126 9.80 1.71 12.62
CA ILE A 126 11.02 2.52 12.50
C ILE A 126 10.89 3.81 13.30
N GLU A 127 9.82 4.57 13.07
CA GLU A 127 9.64 5.89 13.69
C GLU A 127 8.17 6.33 13.64
N THR A 128 7.84 7.34 14.43
CA THR A 128 6.60 8.10 14.29
C THR A 128 6.96 9.48 13.76
N VAL A 129 6.43 9.84 12.59
CA VAL A 129 6.70 11.13 11.96
C VAL A 129 5.52 12.07 12.14
N ARG A 130 5.83 13.36 12.37
CA ARG A 130 4.84 14.43 12.29
C ARG A 130 4.55 14.77 10.83
N VAL A 131 3.28 14.83 10.48
CA VAL A 131 2.83 15.25 9.15
C VAL A 131 3.00 16.76 9.06
N SER A 132 3.68 17.23 8.00
CA SER A 132 3.84 18.65 7.74
C SER A 132 2.48 19.31 7.46
N LYS A 133 2.28 20.54 7.95
CA LYS A 133 1.07 21.33 7.67
C LYS A 133 0.84 21.59 6.17
N ALA A 134 1.91 21.56 5.37
CA ALA A 134 1.84 21.77 3.93
C ALA A 134 1.52 20.50 3.13
N HIS A 135 1.33 19.35 3.80
CA HIS A 135 1.03 18.09 3.14
C HIS A 135 -0.47 17.79 3.20
N GLU A 136 -1.05 17.31 2.10
CA GLU A 136 -2.49 17.00 1.96
C GLU A 136 -3.07 16.13 3.08
N MET A 137 -2.29 15.19 3.61
CA MET A 137 -2.71 14.33 4.72
C MET A 137 -2.98 15.11 6.02
N TYR A 138 -2.38 16.30 6.17
CA TYR A 138 -2.68 17.18 7.29
C TYR A 138 -4.12 17.69 7.21
N ASP A 139 -4.60 18.03 6.02
CA ASP A 139 -5.98 18.48 5.82
C ASP A 139 -6.98 17.33 6.03
N GLN A 140 -6.54 16.09 5.83
CA GLN A 140 -7.28 14.86 6.16
C GLN A 140 -7.26 14.51 7.67
N GLY A 141 -6.78 15.42 8.51
CA GLY A 141 -6.73 15.24 9.97
C GLY A 141 -5.57 14.37 10.47
N LYS A 142 -4.67 13.88 9.59
CA LYS A 142 -3.49 13.12 10.02
C LYS A 142 -2.45 14.07 10.60
N ARG A 143 -2.05 13.83 11.85
CA ARG A 143 -1.02 14.63 12.54
C ARG A 143 0.28 13.87 12.72
N PHE A 144 0.16 12.57 12.94
CA PHE A 144 1.29 11.66 13.13
C PHE A 144 1.06 10.39 12.33
N LEU A 145 2.13 9.78 11.84
CA LEU A 145 2.11 8.51 11.14
C LEU A 145 3.21 7.62 11.71
N ARG A 146 2.87 6.37 12.06
CA ARG A 146 3.86 5.35 12.36
C ARG A 146 4.37 4.76 11.06
N ARG A 147 5.69 4.78 10.86
CA ARG A 147 6.35 4.24 9.68
C ARG A 147 6.87 2.84 10.00
N TYR A 148 6.49 1.89 9.16
CA TYR A 148 6.94 0.51 9.20
C TYR A 148 7.71 0.20 7.94
N ARG A 149 8.85 -0.50 8.08
CA ARG A 149 9.65 -1.01 6.97
C ARG A 149 9.53 -2.52 6.93
N ILE A 150 9.14 -3.05 5.79
CA ILE A 150 9.09 -4.48 5.51
C ILE A 150 10.24 -4.76 4.55
N SER A 151 11.12 -5.67 4.92
CA SER A 151 12.14 -6.15 3.99
C SER A 151 11.46 -7.16 3.06
N LEU A 152 11.66 -6.98 1.76
CA LEU A 152 11.17 -7.93 0.77
C LEU A 152 12.23 -9.01 0.64
#